data_AF-A0A2U8VR62-F1
#
_entry.id   AF-A0A2U8VR62-F1
#
_cell.length_a   1.000
_cell.length_b   1.000
_cell.length_c   1.000
_cell.angle_alpha   90.00
_cell.angle_beta   90.00
_cell.angle_gamma   90.00
#
_symmetry.space_group_name_H-M   'P 1'
#
loop_
_entity.id
_entity.type
_entity.pdbx_description
1 polymer ?
#
loop_
_entity_poly.entity_id
_entity_poly.type
_entity_poly.pdbx_seq_one_letter_code
_entity_poly.pdbx_strand_id
1 'polypeptide(L)'
;MCNLYSLGRQGPDALRAFFQATRDATGNMPELPAIFPNTAAPVVYLREGERTLSMMRWGLPSPAFALEGRKVDPGVTNVRNVKSPHWRRWLKPEHRCLVPFASFSENTKDASGKAVPVWFAFGEERPLACFAGLKVEGWTSVRKAKDGETTDNLYAFLTIEPNAEVGAVHPKAMPVILTTDEERDVWLRAPTSHDATAHCSPGRPWRMRRWPSPPRTATSPRAGSDPSSSRLCPPPTTRRRSWSSAAATDRSGHWR
;
A
#
# COMPACT_ATOMS: atom_id res chain seq x y z
N MET A 1 10.05 -8.58 -7.81
CA MET A 1 8.72 -8.25 -8.34
C MET A 1 8.15 -7.31 -7.31
N CYS A 2 7.73 -6.13 -7.73
CA CYS A 2 7.30 -5.06 -6.85
C CYS A 2 6.19 -5.52 -5.92
N ASN A 3 6.52 -5.62 -4.63
CA ASN A 3 5.61 -6.01 -3.55
C ASN A 3 5.67 -5.01 -2.40
N LEU A 4 6.13 -3.79 -2.69
CA LEU A 4 6.18 -2.68 -1.74
C LEU A 4 6.21 -1.36 -2.50
N TYR A 5 5.28 -0.47 -2.20
CA TYR A 5 5.30 0.89 -2.70
C TYR A 5 4.77 1.87 -1.65
N SER A 6 4.78 3.16 -1.94
CA SER A 6 4.50 4.23 -0.98
C SER A 6 3.78 5.39 -1.66
N LEU A 7 2.81 5.97 -0.97
CA LEU A 7 2.22 7.26 -1.32
C LEU A 7 2.95 8.43 -0.66
N GLY A 8 3.96 8.18 0.18
CA GLY A 8 4.62 9.23 0.94
C GLY A 8 3.62 10.03 1.75
N ARG A 9 3.57 11.35 1.52
CA ARG A 9 2.68 12.30 2.19
C ARG A 9 1.41 12.63 1.38
N GLN A 10 1.15 11.91 0.30
CA GLN A 10 0.05 12.24 -0.63
C GLN A 10 -1.29 11.80 -0.03
N GLY A 11 -2.12 12.79 0.32
CA GLY A 11 -3.47 12.62 0.86
C GLY A 11 -4.56 12.55 -0.22
N PRO A 12 -5.84 12.35 0.17
CA PRO A 12 -6.94 12.19 -0.79
C PRO A 12 -7.10 13.42 -1.70
N ASP A 13 -6.92 14.63 -1.18
CA ASP A 13 -7.02 15.88 -1.95
C ASP A 13 -6.00 15.95 -3.09
N ALA A 14 -4.75 15.58 -2.80
CA ALA A 14 -3.68 15.53 -3.79
C ALA A 14 -3.97 14.48 -4.88
N LEU A 15 -4.49 13.32 -4.48
CA LEU A 15 -4.91 12.27 -5.41
C LEU A 15 -6.08 12.72 -6.29
N ARG A 16 -7.11 13.35 -5.71
CA ARG A 16 -8.26 13.87 -6.46
C ARG A 16 -7.84 14.93 -7.46
N ALA A 17 -7.01 15.88 -7.05
CA ALA A 17 -6.50 16.92 -7.93
C ALA A 17 -5.66 16.33 -9.07
N PHE A 18 -4.69 15.46 -8.77
CA PHE A 18 -3.79 14.88 -9.76
C PHE A 18 -4.50 13.97 -10.76
N PHE A 19 -5.42 13.12 -10.28
CA PHE A 19 -6.15 12.18 -11.13
C PHE A 19 -7.51 12.71 -11.60
N GLN A 20 -7.86 13.97 -11.33
CA GLN A 20 -9.15 14.56 -11.68
C GLN A 20 -10.33 13.66 -11.25
N ALA A 21 -10.25 13.09 -10.05
CA ALA A 21 -11.29 12.22 -9.51
C ALA A 21 -12.44 13.06 -8.95
N THR A 22 -13.61 12.95 -9.58
CA THR A 22 -14.83 13.70 -9.22
C THR A 22 -15.63 13.02 -8.12
N ARG A 23 -15.41 11.71 -7.90
CA ARG A 23 -16.01 10.94 -6.81
C ARG A 23 -14.94 10.42 -5.87
N ASP A 24 -15.19 10.55 -4.57
CA ASP A 24 -14.32 10.04 -3.52
C ASP A 24 -15.10 9.11 -2.58
N ALA A 25 -14.66 7.86 -2.52
CA ALA A 25 -15.17 6.82 -1.65
C ALA A 25 -14.06 6.26 -0.73
N THR A 26 -12.98 7.02 -0.51
CA THR A 26 -11.87 6.58 0.34
C THR A 26 -12.18 6.65 1.83
N GLY A 27 -13.12 7.50 2.24
CA GLY A 27 -13.42 7.75 3.65
C GLY A 27 -12.24 8.39 4.37
N ASN A 28 -11.93 7.92 5.58
CA ASN A 28 -10.76 8.38 6.32
C ASN A 28 -9.49 7.65 5.84
N MET A 29 -8.90 8.11 4.74
CA MET A 29 -7.69 7.51 4.19
C MET A 29 -6.50 7.73 5.14
N PRO A 30 -5.85 6.66 5.64
CA PRO A 30 -4.68 6.80 6.50
C PRO A 30 -3.47 7.31 5.70
N GLU A 31 -2.42 7.73 6.40
CA GLU A 31 -1.11 7.86 5.76
C GLU A 31 -0.62 6.49 5.29
N LEU A 32 -0.09 6.45 4.07
CA LEU A 32 0.37 5.21 3.43
C LEU A 32 1.85 5.31 3.02
N PRO A 33 2.77 5.42 4.00
CA PRO A 33 4.22 5.47 3.73
C PRO A 33 4.76 4.13 3.24
N ALA A 34 4.04 3.03 3.45
CA ALA A 34 4.37 1.70 2.98
C ALA A 34 3.09 0.89 2.74
N ILE A 35 2.92 0.39 1.53
CA ILE A 35 1.77 -0.40 1.08
C ILE A 35 2.28 -1.80 0.74
N PHE A 36 1.69 -2.80 1.37
CA PHE A 36 2.10 -4.21 1.26
C PHE A 36 1.00 -5.07 0.60
N PRO A 37 1.35 -6.25 0.07
CA PRO A 37 0.38 -7.21 -0.44
C PRO A 37 -0.71 -7.50 0.59
N ASN A 38 -1.94 -7.72 0.11
CA ASN A 38 -3.11 -8.04 0.94
C ASN A 38 -3.45 -6.96 1.99
N THR A 39 -3.12 -5.70 1.68
CA THR A 39 -3.53 -4.48 2.40
C THR A 39 -4.34 -3.56 1.49
N ALA A 40 -5.11 -2.63 2.07
CA ALA A 40 -5.92 -1.68 1.33
C ALA A 40 -5.10 -0.45 0.89
N ALA A 41 -5.34 0.04 -0.32
CA ALA A 41 -4.75 1.27 -0.85
C ALA A 41 -5.72 1.95 -1.83
N PRO A 42 -5.60 3.27 -2.06
CA PRO A 42 -6.47 3.96 -3.00
C PRO A 42 -6.15 3.56 -4.44
N VAL A 43 -7.20 3.47 -5.26
CA VAL A 43 -7.10 3.34 -6.72
C VAL A 43 -8.10 4.29 -7.37
N VAL A 44 -7.83 4.71 -8.61
CA VAL A 44 -8.73 5.54 -9.41
C VAL A 44 -9.25 4.72 -10.58
N TYR A 45 -10.56 4.70 -10.79
CA TYR A 45 -11.18 3.94 -11.89
C TYR A 45 -12.42 4.66 -12.41
N LEU A 46 -12.95 4.22 -13.56
CA LEU A 46 -14.19 4.77 -14.09
C LEU A 46 -15.41 4.07 -13.49
N ARG A 47 -16.34 4.88 -12.98
CA ARG A 47 -17.69 4.45 -12.61
C ARG A 47 -18.67 5.43 -13.24
N GLU A 48 -19.60 4.92 -14.04
CA GLU A 48 -20.59 5.76 -14.74
C GLU A 48 -19.93 6.88 -15.58
N GLY A 49 -18.74 6.60 -16.14
CA GLY A 49 -17.98 7.56 -16.96
C GLY A 49 -17.11 8.54 -16.17
N GLU A 50 -17.26 8.61 -14.85
CA GLU A 50 -16.53 9.50 -13.95
C GLU A 50 -15.38 8.79 -13.23
N ARG A 51 -14.28 9.52 -12.97
CA ARG A 51 -13.15 8.99 -12.19
C ARG A 51 -13.51 8.96 -10.70
N THR A 52 -13.51 7.76 -10.13
CA THR A 52 -13.79 7.47 -8.72
C THR A 52 -12.51 7.03 -8.02
N LEU A 53 -12.19 7.69 -6.90
CA LEU A 53 -11.12 7.31 -5.97
C LEU A 53 -11.72 6.42 -4.86
N SER A 54 -11.20 5.22 -4.67
CA SER A 54 -11.68 4.30 -3.61
C SER A 54 -10.55 3.45 -3.05
N MET A 55 -10.69 3.01 -1.80
CA MET A 55 -9.82 1.99 -1.20
C MET A 55 -10.16 0.60 -1.77
N MET A 56 -9.14 -0.15 -2.20
CA MET A 56 -9.24 -1.55 -2.63
C MET A 56 -8.08 -2.36 -2.04
N ARG A 57 -8.26 -3.68 -1.89
CA ARG A 57 -7.25 -4.60 -1.35
C ARG A 57 -6.28 -5.07 -2.45
N TRP A 58 -4.99 -4.98 -2.18
CA TRP A 58 -3.96 -5.38 -3.14
C TRP A 58 -3.80 -6.90 -3.23
N GLY A 59 -4.21 -7.47 -4.35
CA GLY A 59 -4.10 -8.88 -4.65
C GLY A 59 -5.36 -9.37 -5.37
N LEU A 60 -5.31 -9.44 -6.70
CA LEU A 60 -6.39 -10.03 -7.49
C LEU A 60 -6.55 -11.52 -7.19
N PRO A 61 -7.70 -12.14 -7.56
CA PRO A 61 -7.90 -13.56 -7.32
C PRO A 61 -6.83 -14.40 -8.02
N SER A 62 -6.30 -15.38 -7.32
CA SER A 62 -5.31 -16.30 -7.87
C SER A 62 -5.95 -17.26 -8.90
N PRO A 63 -5.18 -17.72 -9.91
CA PRO A 63 -5.62 -18.82 -10.77
C PRO A 63 -5.96 -20.07 -9.96
N ALA A 64 -6.94 -20.86 -10.41
CA ALA A 64 -7.39 -22.05 -9.69
C ALA A 64 -6.26 -23.04 -9.36
N PHE A 65 -5.34 -23.27 -10.31
CA PHE A 65 -4.18 -24.15 -10.10
C PHE A 65 -3.24 -23.66 -8.99
N ALA A 66 -3.20 -22.35 -8.71
CA ALA A 66 -2.36 -21.79 -7.65
C ALA A 66 -3.01 -21.91 -6.25
N LEU A 67 -4.29 -22.28 -6.21
CA LEU A 67 -5.07 -22.47 -4.98
C LEU A 67 -5.27 -23.94 -4.61
N GLU A 68 -4.76 -24.87 -5.41
CA GLU A 68 -4.85 -26.30 -5.12
C GLU A 68 -4.21 -26.63 -3.76
N GLY A 69 -4.99 -27.25 -2.87
CA GLY A 69 -4.58 -27.56 -1.49
C GLY A 69 -4.46 -26.34 -0.56
N ARG A 70 -4.85 -25.13 -1.00
CA ARG A 70 -4.77 -23.90 -0.19
C ARG A 70 -6.13 -23.56 0.40
N LYS A 71 -6.15 -23.21 1.68
CA LYS A 71 -7.35 -22.70 2.39
C LYS A 71 -7.50 -21.17 2.32
N VAL A 72 -6.49 -20.49 1.79
CA VAL A 72 -6.43 -19.02 1.71
C VAL A 72 -5.90 -18.59 0.35
N ASP A 73 -6.46 -17.50 -0.17
CA ASP A 73 -5.95 -16.81 -1.36
C ASP A 73 -5.34 -15.46 -0.94
N PRO A 74 -4.01 -15.33 -0.84
CA PRO A 74 -3.38 -14.05 -0.52
C PRO A 74 -3.47 -13.05 -1.68
N GLY A 75 -3.81 -13.52 -2.89
CA GLY A 75 -3.95 -12.74 -4.11
C GLY A 75 -2.67 -12.57 -4.90
N VAL A 76 -2.86 -12.25 -6.18
CA VAL A 76 -1.79 -11.93 -7.12
C VAL A 76 -1.63 -10.42 -7.18
N THR A 77 -0.46 -9.92 -6.80
CA THR A 77 -0.15 -8.49 -6.74
C THR A 77 0.29 -7.89 -8.08
N ASN A 78 0.89 -8.72 -8.94
CA ASN A 78 1.52 -8.32 -10.19
C ASN A 78 1.02 -9.22 -11.33
N VAL A 79 0.42 -8.62 -12.35
CA VAL A 79 -0.07 -9.32 -13.54
C VAL A 79 0.96 -9.19 -14.66
N ARG A 80 1.54 -10.32 -15.10
CA ARG A 80 2.56 -10.34 -16.16
C ARG A 80 2.01 -10.86 -17.48
N ASN A 81 1.56 -12.11 -17.49
CA ASN A 81 1.12 -12.77 -18.72
C ASN A 81 -0.35 -12.43 -19.02
N VAL A 82 -0.61 -11.21 -19.51
CA VAL A 82 -1.97 -10.75 -19.84
C VAL A 82 -2.68 -11.63 -20.89
N LYS A 83 -1.93 -12.41 -21.68
CA LYS A 83 -2.50 -13.37 -22.65
C LYS A 83 -3.09 -14.62 -21.99
N SER A 84 -2.79 -14.88 -20.71
CA SER A 84 -3.36 -16.01 -19.97
C SER A 84 -4.89 -15.92 -19.89
N PRO A 85 -5.63 -17.04 -20.09
CA PRO A 85 -7.08 -17.08 -19.94
C PRO A 85 -7.58 -16.51 -18.60
N HIS A 86 -6.81 -16.68 -17.52
CA HIS A 86 -7.18 -16.18 -16.20
C HIS A 86 -7.34 -14.65 -16.14
N TRP A 87 -6.46 -13.92 -16.83
CA TRP A 87 -6.44 -12.45 -16.81
C TRP A 87 -7.30 -11.82 -17.90
N ARG A 88 -7.46 -12.47 -19.06
CA ARG A 88 -8.20 -11.95 -20.22
C ARG A 88 -9.59 -11.39 -19.88
N ARG A 89 -10.30 -12.03 -18.95
CA ARG A 89 -11.63 -11.60 -18.47
C ARG A 89 -11.65 -10.22 -17.82
N TRP A 90 -10.52 -9.74 -17.31
CA TRP A 90 -10.40 -8.46 -16.60
C TRP A 90 -9.58 -7.42 -17.36
N LEU A 91 -9.35 -7.60 -18.67
CA LEU A 91 -8.62 -6.61 -19.49
C LEU A 91 -9.51 -5.52 -20.09
N LYS A 92 -10.83 -5.63 -19.93
CA LYS A 92 -11.80 -4.62 -20.39
C LYS A 92 -11.73 -3.35 -19.56
N PRO A 93 -12.06 -2.16 -20.13
CA PRO A 93 -12.04 -0.87 -19.43
C PRO A 93 -12.72 -0.89 -18.06
N GLU A 94 -13.85 -1.60 -17.92
CA GLU A 94 -14.60 -1.73 -16.66
C GLU A 94 -13.78 -2.33 -15.50
N HIS A 95 -12.69 -3.05 -15.82
CA HIS A 95 -11.78 -3.67 -14.87
C HIS A 95 -10.43 -2.94 -14.76
N ARG A 96 -10.26 -1.78 -15.39
CA ARG A 96 -9.00 -1.03 -15.31
C ARG A 96 -9.04 0.01 -14.21
N CYS A 97 -7.89 0.25 -13.59
CA CYS A 97 -7.70 1.32 -12.62
C CYS A 97 -6.30 1.93 -12.76
N LEU A 98 -6.11 3.10 -12.18
CA LEU A 98 -4.82 3.73 -11.91
C LEU A 98 -4.47 3.43 -10.45
N VAL A 99 -3.25 2.97 -10.20
CA VAL A 99 -2.74 2.69 -8.84
C VAL A 99 -1.73 3.77 -8.48
N PRO A 100 -2.12 4.79 -7.69
CA PRO A 100 -1.23 5.90 -7.34
C PRO A 100 -0.01 5.46 -6.53
N PHE A 101 1.15 6.07 -6.81
CA PHE A 101 2.35 5.92 -6.01
C PHE A 101 3.23 7.18 -6.08
N ALA A 102 4.06 7.37 -5.06
CA ALA A 102 5.15 8.37 -5.03
C ALA A 102 6.53 7.70 -5.16
N SER A 103 6.67 6.48 -4.61
CA SER A 103 7.86 5.64 -4.80
C SER A 103 7.52 4.16 -4.70
N PHE A 104 8.34 3.30 -5.31
CA PHE A 104 8.19 1.85 -5.22
C PHE A 104 9.51 1.16 -4.96
N SER A 105 9.46 -0.09 -4.50
CA SER A 105 10.64 -0.84 -4.10
C SER A 105 10.77 -2.15 -4.85
N GLU A 106 12.01 -2.47 -5.23
CA GLU A 106 12.43 -3.83 -5.55
C GLU A 106 13.49 -4.29 -4.55
N ASN A 107 13.52 -5.59 -4.27
CA ASN A 107 14.49 -6.15 -3.33
C ASN A 107 15.78 -6.52 -4.06
N THR A 108 16.92 -6.12 -3.50
CA THR A 108 18.23 -6.70 -3.80
C THR A 108 18.71 -7.52 -2.61
N LYS A 109 19.87 -8.19 -2.76
CA LYS A 109 20.54 -8.87 -1.65
C LYS A 109 21.68 -7.99 -1.16
N ASP A 110 21.78 -7.79 0.15
CA ASP A 110 22.98 -7.21 0.75
C ASP A 110 24.14 -8.22 0.77
N ALA A 111 25.30 -7.80 1.29
CA ALA A 111 26.49 -8.65 1.38
C ALA A 111 26.28 -9.94 2.21
N SER A 112 25.28 -9.95 3.09
CA SER A 112 24.90 -11.13 3.89
C SER A 112 23.89 -12.05 3.17
N GLY A 113 23.44 -11.67 1.97
CA GLY A 113 22.40 -12.38 1.22
C GLY A 113 20.97 -12.03 1.65
N LYS A 114 20.79 -11.10 2.60
CA LYS A 114 19.48 -10.68 3.08
C LYS A 114 18.81 -9.75 2.07
N ALA A 115 17.51 -9.96 1.87
CA ALA A 115 16.71 -9.09 1.02
C ALA A 115 16.58 -7.68 1.64
N VAL A 116 17.02 -6.67 0.91
CA VAL A 116 16.92 -5.26 1.29
C VAL A 116 16.19 -4.46 0.20
N PRO A 117 15.26 -3.57 0.58
CA PRO A 117 14.50 -2.79 -0.38
C PRO A 117 15.36 -1.67 -0.98
N VAL A 118 15.28 -1.54 -2.30
CA VAL A 118 15.83 -0.42 -3.07
C VAL A 118 14.65 0.39 -3.61
N TRP A 119 14.60 1.66 -3.26
CA TRP A 119 13.50 2.54 -3.62
C TRP A 119 13.78 3.33 -4.90
N PHE A 120 12.76 3.39 -5.75
CA PHE A 120 12.73 4.14 -7.00
C PHE A 120 11.65 5.21 -6.93
N ALA A 121 11.97 6.41 -7.43
CA ALA A 121 11.04 7.52 -7.54
C ALA A 121 11.42 8.44 -8.72
N PHE A 122 10.48 9.31 -9.11
CA PHE A 122 10.73 10.36 -10.10
C PHE A 122 11.38 11.58 -9.46
N GLY A 123 12.71 11.59 -9.36
CA GLY A 123 13.44 12.68 -8.70
C GLY A 123 13.25 12.71 -7.17
N GLU A 124 13.86 13.71 -6.53
CA GLU A 124 13.95 13.80 -5.06
C GLU A 124 12.59 14.12 -4.41
N GLU A 125 11.78 14.93 -5.10
CA GLU A 125 10.45 15.38 -4.65
C GLU A 125 9.38 14.29 -4.67
N ARG A 126 9.65 13.15 -5.34
CA ARG A 126 8.74 11.99 -5.44
C ARG A 126 7.31 12.41 -5.83
N PRO A 127 7.11 13.08 -6.99
CA PRO A 127 5.80 13.47 -7.46
C PRO A 127 4.92 12.24 -7.68
N LEU A 128 3.61 12.45 -7.67
CA LEU A 128 2.64 11.41 -7.96
C LEU A 128 2.81 10.87 -9.37
N ALA A 129 2.71 9.55 -9.47
CA ALA A 129 2.54 8.80 -10.71
C ALA A 129 1.56 7.66 -10.44
N CYS A 130 1.31 6.80 -11.43
CA CYS A 130 0.49 5.62 -11.21
C CYS A 130 0.96 4.40 -12.01
N PHE A 131 0.65 3.22 -11.48
CA PHE A 131 0.74 1.98 -12.25
C PHE A 131 -0.54 1.75 -13.06
N ALA A 132 -0.38 1.06 -14.20
CA ALA A 132 -1.51 0.50 -14.95
C ALA A 132 -2.10 -0.68 -14.17
N GLY A 133 -3.25 -0.44 -13.55
CA GLY A 133 -3.93 -1.36 -12.64
C GLY A 133 -5.10 -2.12 -13.25
N LEU A 134 -5.41 -3.27 -12.66
CA LEU A 134 -6.65 -4.02 -12.86
C LEU A 134 -7.40 -4.10 -11.53
N LYS A 135 -8.74 -4.09 -11.58
CA LYS A 135 -9.64 -4.21 -10.44
C LYS A 135 -10.74 -5.25 -10.63
N VAL A 136 -11.17 -5.83 -9.52
CA VAL A 136 -12.34 -6.72 -9.43
C VAL A 136 -13.14 -6.30 -8.19
N GLU A 137 -14.42 -6.02 -8.36
CA GLU A 137 -15.30 -5.60 -7.26
C GLU A 137 -16.10 -6.79 -6.74
N GLY A 138 -16.43 -6.79 -5.45
CA GLY A 138 -17.33 -7.76 -4.82
C GLY A 138 -16.83 -9.22 -4.84
N TRP A 139 -15.52 -9.46 -4.69
CA TRP A 139 -14.97 -10.81 -4.73
C TRP A 139 -14.98 -11.47 -3.36
N THR A 140 -15.72 -12.57 -3.21
CA THR A 140 -15.80 -13.35 -1.98
C THR A 140 -14.72 -14.44 -1.94
N SER A 141 -13.86 -14.42 -0.92
CA SER A 141 -12.86 -15.48 -0.66
C SER A 141 -12.24 -15.36 0.73
N VAL A 142 -11.50 -16.38 1.18
CA VAL A 142 -10.68 -16.30 2.40
C VAL A 142 -9.33 -15.68 2.07
N ARG A 143 -9.14 -14.39 2.37
CA ARG A 143 -7.87 -13.67 2.09
C ARG A 143 -6.80 -13.91 3.16
N LYS A 144 -7.24 -14.08 4.41
CA LYS A 144 -6.41 -14.33 5.59
C LYS A 144 -7.16 -15.33 6.45
N ALA A 145 -6.48 -16.37 6.92
CA ALA A 145 -7.11 -17.43 7.71
C ALA A 145 -7.85 -16.87 8.94
N LYS A 146 -7.29 -15.85 9.58
CA LYS A 146 -7.86 -15.20 10.78
C LYS A 146 -9.15 -14.42 10.54
N ASP A 147 -9.38 -13.93 9.32
CA ASP A 147 -10.53 -13.07 9.01
C ASP A 147 -11.70 -13.91 8.47
N GLY A 148 -11.48 -15.18 8.14
CA GLY A 148 -12.46 -16.03 7.48
C GLY A 148 -12.78 -15.56 6.06
N GLU A 149 -13.98 -15.87 5.60
CA GLU A 149 -14.47 -15.46 4.29
C GLU A 149 -14.89 -13.98 4.31
N THR A 150 -14.38 -13.21 3.36
CA THR A 150 -14.70 -11.79 3.20
C THR A 150 -15.04 -11.49 1.75
N THR A 151 -15.87 -10.46 1.54
CA THR A 151 -16.14 -9.90 0.21
C THR A 151 -15.37 -8.59 0.08
N ASP A 152 -14.43 -8.54 -0.85
CA ASP A 152 -13.49 -7.43 -1.00
C ASP A 152 -13.51 -6.87 -2.44
N ASN A 153 -13.27 -5.56 -2.56
CA ASN A 153 -12.84 -4.97 -3.82
C ASN A 153 -11.32 -5.13 -3.93
N LEU A 154 -10.86 -5.74 -5.01
CA LEU A 154 -9.47 -6.17 -5.22
C LEU A 154 -8.83 -5.38 -6.35
N TYR A 155 -7.52 -5.18 -6.26
CA TYR A 155 -6.73 -4.66 -7.37
C TYR A 155 -5.35 -5.33 -7.47
N ALA A 156 -4.74 -5.21 -8.64
CA ALA A 156 -3.33 -5.51 -8.90
C ALA A 156 -2.83 -4.59 -10.01
N PHE A 157 -1.55 -4.65 -10.37
CA PHE A 157 -1.04 -3.88 -11.50
C PHE A 157 -0.20 -4.70 -12.45
N LEU A 158 -0.11 -4.22 -13.68
CA LEU A 158 0.65 -4.86 -14.75
C LEU A 158 2.16 -4.72 -14.51
N THR A 159 2.90 -5.70 -15.01
CA THR A 159 4.37 -5.67 -15.03
C THR A 159 4.89 -5.93 -16.44
N ILE A 160 6.03 -5.33 -16.76
CA ILE A 160 6.71 -5.40 -18.06
C ILE A 160 8.21 -5.67 -17.84
N GLU A 161 8.96 -5.89 -18.92
CA GLU A 161 10.42 -5.94 -18.89
C GLU A 161 11.01 -4.66 -18.25
N PRO A 162 12.03 -4.77 -17.38
CA PRO A 162 12.56 -3.61 -16.69
C PRO A 162 13.41 -2.74 -17.62
N ASN A 163 13.40 -1.42 -17.38
CA ASN A 163 14.39 -0.51 -17.95
C ASN A 163 15.77 -0.72 -17.31
N ALA A 164 16.79 0.00 -17.78
CA ALA A 164 18.16 -0.14 -17.28
C ALA A 164 18.30 0.09 -15.76
N GLU A 165 17.62 1.11 -15.21
CA GLU A 165 17.70 1.48 -13.79
C GLU A 165 17.10 0.40 -12.88
N VAL A 166 15.89 -0.06 -13.19
CA VAL A 166 15.23 -1.11 -12.41
C VAL A 166 15.90 -2.46 -12.67
N GLY A 167 16.30 -2.74 -13.91
CA GLY A 167 16.90 -3.99 -14.34
C GLY A 167 18.25 -4.27 -13.68
N ALA A 168 19.02 -3.22 -13.37
CA ALA A 168 20.26 -3.31 -12.61
C ALA A 168 20.05 -3.85 -11.17
N VAL A 169 18.85 -3.71 -10.61
CA VAL A 169 18.49 -4.17 -9.27
C VAL A 169 17.65 -5.45 -9.33
N HIS A 170 16.71 -5.53 -10.26
CA HIS A 170 15.77 -6.62 -10.39
C HIS A 170 15.46 -6.90 -11.88
N PRO A 171 16.18 -7.84 -12.51
CA PRO A 171 16.15 -8.03 -13.97
C PRO A 171 14.86 -8.68 -14.48
N LYS A 172 13.99 -9.17 -13.59
CA LYS A 172 12.83 -9.96 -14.01
C LYS A 172 11.71 -9.10 -14.60
N ALA A 173 11.41 -7.94 -13.99
CA ALA A 173 10.36 -7.01 -14.40
C ALA A 173 10.41 -5.70 -13.62
N MET A 174 9.71 -4.71 -14.15
CA MET A 174 9.22 -3.53 -13.44
C MET A 174 7.69 -3.39 -13.58
N PRO A 175 7.02 -2.62 -12.71
CA PRO A 175 5.62 -2.21 -12.92
C PRO A 175 5.44 -1.39 -14.21
N VAL A 176 4.29 -1.51 -14.86
CA VAL A 176 3.90 -0.61 -15.94
C VAL A 176 3.48 0.72 -15.33
N ILE A 177 4.18 1.81 -15.68
CA ILE A 177 3.95 3.15 -15.13
C ILE A 177 3.36 4.05 -16.21
N LEU A 178 2.28 4.76 -15.87
CA LEU A 178 1.62 5.76 -16.72
C LEU A 178 1.94 7.15 -16.17
N THR A 179 2.40 8.05 -17.02
CA THR A 179 3.03 9.31 -16.61
C THR A 179 2.33 10.54 -17.15
N THR A 180 1.70 10.44 -18.32
CA THR A 180 0.93 11.52 -18.93
C THR A 180 -0.57 11.36 -18.67
N ASP A 181 -1.31 12.46 -18.75
CA ASP A 181 -2.78 12.41 -18.68
C ASP A 181 -3.37 11.58 -19.82
N GLU A 182 -2.78 11.68 -21.02
CA GLU A 182 -3.20 10.90 -22.18
C GLU A 182 -3.02 9.40 -21.96
N GLU A 183 -1.87 8.96 -21.44
CA GLU A 183 -1.65 7.54 -21.08
C GLU A 183 -2.67 7.05 -20.04
N ARG A 184 -2.98 7.87 -19.04
CA ARG A 184 -4.00 7.56 -18.02
C ARG A 184 -5.39 7.42 -18.62
N ASP A 185 -5.78 8.34 -19.51
CA ASP A 185 -7.09 8.31 -20.17
C ASP A 185 -7.24 7.15 -21.15
N VAL A 186 -6.22 6.92 -21.99
CA VAL A 186 -6.17 5.77 -22.88
C VAL A 186 -6.26 4.48 -22.09
N TRP A 187 -5.51 4.36 -20.99
CA TRP A 187 -5.59 3.18 -20.13
C TRP A 187 -7.00 2.95 -19.60
N LEU A 188 -7.66 3.98 -19.06
CA LEU A 188 -8.99 3.84 -18.48
C LEU A 188 -10.12 3.61 -19.51
N ARG A 189 -9.97 4.09 -20.75
CA ARG A 189 -11.10 4.18 -21.70
C ARG A 189 -10.94 3.35 -22.97
N ALA A 190 -9.71 3.14 -23.46
CA ALA A 190 -9.51 2.54 -24.77
C ALA A 190 -10.06 1.09 -24.80
N PRO A 191 -10.80 0.72 -25.86
CA PRO A 191 -11.25 -0.66 -26.05
C PRO A 191 -10.09 -1.64 -25.90
N THR A 192 -10.36 -2.85 -25.41
CA THR A 192 -9.35 -3.90 -25.37
C THR A 192 -9.01 -4.31 -26.80
N SER A 193 -7.92 -3.78 -27.35
CA SER A 193 -7.26 -4.42 -28.48
C SER A 193 -6.55 -5.69 -27.99
N HIS A 194 -6.21 -6.60 -28.91
CA HIS A 194 -5.40 -7.79 -28.57
C HIS A 194 -4.03 -7.43 -27.94
N ASP A 195 -3.65 -6.14 -28.00
CA ASP A 195 -2.41 -5.57 -27.52
C ASP A 195 -2.69 -4.43 -26.51
N ALA A 196 -3.50 -4.72 -25.49
CA ALA A 196 -3.82 -3.78 -24.41
C ALA A 196 -2.58 -3.18 -23.71
N THR A 197 -1.40 -3.79 -23.88
CA THR A 197 -0.09 -3.32 -23.41
C THR A 197 0.69 -2.51 -24.45
N ALA A 198 0.33 -2.50 -25.73
CA ALA A 198 1.10 -1.81 -26.78
C ALA A 198 1.14 -0.28 -26.61
N HIS A 199 0.18 0.30 -25.89
CA HIS A 199 0.18 1.72 -25.55
C HIS A 199 1.10 2.05 -24.37
N CYS A 200 1.54 1.03 -23.62
CA CYS A 200 2.46 1.18 -22.50
C CYS A 200 3.90 1.01 -23.01
N SER A 201 4.41 2.01 -23.73
CA SER A 201 5.77 1.95 -24.26
C SER A 201 6.80 2.10 -23.12
N PRO A 202 7.83 1.23 -23.04
CA PRO A 202 8.95 1.38 -22.10
C PRO A 202 9.90 2.55 -22.46
N GLY A 203 9.55 3.39 -23.44
CA GLY A 203 10.49 4.08 -24.32
C GLY A 203 10.87 5.53 -24.00
N ARG A 204 10.48 6.11 -22.87
CA ARG A 204 11.07 7.40 -22.45
C ARG A 204 12.20 7.14 -21.45
N PRO A 205 13.42 7.66 -21.64
CA PRO A 205 14.49 7.51 -20.66
C PRO A 205 14.09 8.23 -19.37
N TRP A 206 13.59 7.45 -18.42
CA TRP A 206 13.21 7.94 -17.09
C TRP A 206 14.48 8.18 -16.28
N ARG A 207 14.63 9.37 -15.69
CA ARG A 207 15.58 9.57 -14.59
C ARG A 207 14.96 9.07 -13.28
N MET A 208 14.71 7.77 -13.21
CA MET A 208 14.45 7.10 -11.93
C MET A 208 15.78 6.96 -11.21
N ARG A 209 15.85 7.39 -9.95
CA ARG A 209 17.06 7.24 -9.13
C ARG A 209 16.78 6.37 -7.92
N ARG A 210 17.81 5.65 -7.51
CA ARG A 210 17.85 4.97 -6.23
C ARG A 210 17.82 6.01 -5.11
N TRP A 211 16.83 5.90 -4.22
CA TRP A 211 16.73 6.75 -3.04
C TRP A 211 16.80 5.93 -1.74
N PRO A 212 17.25 6.53 -0.62
CA PRO A 212 16.98 5.98 0.70
C PRO A 212 15.48 5.72 0.91
N SER A 213 15.19 4.79 1.83
CA SER A 213 13.81 4.47 2.21
C SER A 213 13.04 5.76 2.57
N PRO A 214 11.77 5.90 2.13
CA PRO A 214 10.94 6.99 2.63
C PRO A 214 10.97 6.98 4.16
N PRO A 215 10.95 8.16 4.80
CA PRO A 215 10.92 8.23 6.26
C PRO A 215 9.74 7.41 6.77
N ARG A 216 10.02 6.47 7.68
CA ARG A 216 8.96 5.69 8.35
C ARG A 216 8.21 6.68 9.25
N THR A 217 6.96 7.02 8.93
CA THR A 217 6.07 7.54 9.96
C THR A 217 5.76 6.37 10.91
N ALA A 218 5.85 6.66 12.20
CA ALA A 218 5.98 5.65 13.25
C ALA A 218 4.68 4.87 13.47
N THR A 219 4.40 3.85 12.64
CA THR A 219 3.56 2.69 12.98
C THR A 219 3.62 1.66 11.85
N SER A 220 4.59 0.75 11.93
CA SER A 220 4.42 -0.60 11.38
C SER A 220 4.18 -1.51 12.57
N PRO A 221 3.09 -2.29 12.63
CA PRO A 221 2.94 -3.28 13.66
C PRO A 221 4.03 -4.33 13.44
N ARG A 222 5.02 -4.36 14.34
CA ARG A 222 5.89 -5.53 14.46
C ARG A 222 4.98 -6.70 14.83
N ALA A 223 5.15 -7.83 14.15
CA ALA A 223 4.63 -9.10 14.62
C ALA A 223 5.17 -9.32 16.04
N GLY A 224 4.31 -9.13 17.03
CA GLY A 224 4.64 -9.32 18.43
C GLY A 224 4.76 -10.81 18.70
N SER A 225 6.00 -11.25 18.95
CA SER A 225 6.26 -12.40 19.79
C SER A 225 5.71 -12.11 21.18
N ASP A 226 4.84 -13.01 21.64
CA ASP A 226 4.21 -13.06 22.95
C ASP A 226 5.24 -12.98 24.09
N PRO A 227 5.17 -12.02 25.03
CA PRO A 227 5.94 -12.04 26.25
C PRO A 227 5.02 -12.36 27.44
N SER A 228 4.52 -13.58 27.53
CA SER A 228 3.86 -14.09 28.73
C SER A 228 4.87 -14.77 29.67
N SER A 229 5.86 -14.03 30.17
CA SER A 229 6.43 -14.33 31.49
C SER A 229 7.17 -13.13 32.09
N SER A 230 6.50 -12.40 32.97
CA SER A 230 7.19 -11.60 33.98
C SER A 230 6.36 -11.59 35.25
N ARG A 231 6.88 -12.32 36.24
CA ARG A 231 6.36 -12.39 37.60
C ARG A 231 6.33 -10.99 38.20
N LEU A 232 5.21 -10.66 38.85
CA LEU A 232 5.01 -9.44 39.63
C LEU A 232 6.04 -9.36 40.76
N CYS A 233 6.85 -8.30 40.80
CA CYS A 233 7.48 -7.82 42.02
C CYS A 233 6.60 -6.72 42.63
N PRO A 234 6.31 -6.72 43.94
CA PRO A 234 5.55 -5.65 44.57
C PRO A 234 6.46 -4.43 44.87
N PRO A 235 5.91 -3.21 44.92
CA PRO A 235 6.67 -1.98 45.18
C PRO A 235 7.08 -1.84 46.65
N PRO A 236 8.14 -1.05 46.94
CA PRO A 236 8.68 -0.91 48.29
C PRO A 236 7.80 -0.04 49.20
N THR A 237 7.64 -0.50 50.44
CA THR A 237 6.94 0.15 51.53
C THR A 237 7.73 1.32 52.12
N THR A 238 7.20 2.54 52.01
CA THR A 238 7.70 3.71 52.77
C THR A 238 7.16 3.69 54.19
N ARG A 239 8.05 3.43 55.16
CA ARG A 239 7.84 3.59 56.60
C ARG A 239 7.54 5.07 56.95
N ARG A 240 6.32 5.38 57.39
CA ARG A 240 6.02 6.61 58.16
C ARG A 240 6.37 6.37 59.63
N ARG A 241 7.26 7.19 60.17
CA ARG A 241 7.52 7.29 61.62
C ARG A 241 6.43 8.16 62.25
N SER A 242 5.81 7.64 63.29
CA SER A 242 4.91 8.33 64.22
C SER A 242 5.69 9.23 65.17
N TRP A 243 5.20 10.44 65.40
CA TRP A 243 5.47 11.25 66.59
C TRP A 243 4.12 11.72 67.14
N SER A 244 3.90 11.51 68.43
CA SER A 244 2.71 11.93 69.18
C SER A 244 3.07 13.02 70.19
N SER A 245 2.08 13.90 70.45
CA SER A 245 1.89 14.76 71.63
C SER A 245 2.78 16.01 71.70
N ALA A 246 2.37 17.19 72.20
CA ALA A 246 1.19 17.60 72.96
C ALA A 246 0.91 19.13 72.83
N ALA A 247 -0.32 19.51 73.21
CA ALA A 247 -0.73 20.71 73.96
C ALA A 247 -0.87 22.11 73.29
N ALA A 248 -2.10 22.64 73.46
CA ALA A 248 -2.54 23.99 73.88
C ALA A 248 -1.98 25.23 73.13
N THR A 249 -2.71 26.31 72.84
CA THR A 249 -3.85 26.96 73.51
C THR A 249 -4.49 27.99 72.56
N ASP A 250 -5.76 28.25 72.82
CA ASP A 250 -6.63 29.36 72.41
C ASP A 250 -6.02 30.77 72.27
N ARG A 251 -6.44 31.55 71.25
CA ARG A 251 -6.97 32.94 71.36
C ARG A 251 -7.21 33.65 70.00
N SER A 252 -8.49 33.94 69.76
CA SER A 252 -9.14 35.21 69.32
C SER A 252 -8.41 36.35 68.58
N GLY A 253 -9.18 37.00 67.67
CA GLY A 253 -9.08 38.42 67.26
C GLY A 253 -8.69 38.64 65.79
N HIS A 254 -9.60 38.86 64.83
CA HIS A 254 -10.19 40.16 64.43
C HIS A 254 -9.24 41.36 64.49
N TRP A 255 -8.92 41.95 63.33
CA TRP A 255 -9.04 43.40 63.02
C TRP A 255 -8.82 43.64 61.51
N ARG A 256 -9.82 44.28 60.88
CA ARG A 256 -9.85 45.11 59.65
C ARG A 256 -9.28 44.61 58.34
#